data_AF-T1CQF0-F1
#
_entry.id   AF-T1CQF0-F1
#
_cell.length_a   1.000
_cell.length_b   1.000
_cell.length_c   1.000
_cell.angle_alpha   90.00
_cell.angle_beta   90.00
_cell.angle_gamma   90.00
#
_symmetry.space_group_name_H-M   'P 1'
#
loop_
_entity.id
_entity.type
_entity.pdbx_description
1 polymer ?
#
loop_
_entity_poly.entity_id
_entity_poly.type
_entity_poly.pdbx_seq_one_letter_code
_entity_poly.pdbx_strand_id
1 'polypeptide(L)'
;MAAVPTRQFRYYDLILGAFVCVLLCANLIGPAKIAEVHGIDFGAGVLFFPISYLFGDILTEVYGYARSRRVIWSGLIALVFASLMSAVVVALPPAHGWHDQAAYETVFGQTPRIVIASITAFFAGEFVNSFVLAKMKLLTAGQHLWTRTVGSTLCGEGVDTLVFYPVAFLGVWNHHL
;
A
#
# COMPACT_ATOMS: atom_id res chain seq x y z
N MET A 1 -35.73 25.12 0.29
CA MET A 1 -34.42 24.47 0.03
C MET A 1 -34.69 23.01 -0.29
N ALA A 2 -34.55 22.60 -1.55
CA ALA A 2 -34.66 21.18 -1.90
C ALA A 2 -33.45 20.43 -1.31
N ALA A 3 -33.70 19.36 -0.54
CA ALA A 3 -32.64 18.52 -0.01
C ALA A 3 -31.87 17.91 -1.19
N VAL A 4 -30.56 18.21 -1.27
CA VAL A 4 -29.67 17.56 -2.24
C VAL A 4 -29.70 16.07 -1.92
N PRO A 5 -30.10 15.19 -2.86
CA PRO A 5 -30.13 13.76 -2.59
C PRO A 5 -28.72 13.30 -2.21
N THR A 6 -28.55 12.82 -0.98
CA THR A 6 -27.33 12.17 -0.55
C THR A 6 -27.15 10.94 -1.41
N ARG A 7 -26.23 11.00 -2.40
CA ARG A 7 -25.87 9.85 -3.22
C ARG A 7 -25.52 8.69 -2.29
N GLN A 8 -26.40 7.70 -2.22
CA GLN A 8 -26.23 6.52 -1.38
C GLN A 8 -25.37 5.52 -2.16
N PHE A 9 -24.11 5.46 -1.77
CA PHE A 9 -23.09 4.71 -2.47
C PHE A 9 -23.08 3.26 -1.98
N ARG A 10 -23.88 2.41 -2.62
CA ARG A 10 -24.20 1.03 -2.16
C ARG A 10 -22.99 0.13 -1.92
N TYR A 11 -21.84 0.39 -2.55
CA TYR A 11 -20.66 -0.46 -2.51
C TYR A 11 -19.42 0.18 -1.87
N TYR A 12 -19.54 1.39 -1.33
CA TYR A 12 -18.39 2.11 -0.76
C TYR A 12 -17.72 1.32 0.37
N ASP A 13 -18.50 0.79 1.30
CA ASP A 13 -17.98 0.06 2.46
C ASP A 13 -17.34 -1.27 2.06
N LEU A 14 -17.88 -1.93 1.03
CA LEU A 14 -17.29 -3.17 0.49
C LEU A 14 -15.94 -2.91 -0.18
N ILE A 15 -15.84 -1.82 -0.96
CA ILE A 15 -14.57 -1.44 -1.61
C ILE A 15 -13.56 -0.98 -0.56
N LEU A 16 -13.99 -0.25 0.47
CA LEU A 16 -13.15 0.10 1.62
C LEU A 16 -12.61 -1.16 2.29
N GLY A 17 -13.47 -2.13 2.62
CA GLY A 17 -13.07 -3.39 3.23
C GLY A 17 -12.13 -4.19 2.35
N ALA A 18 -12.40 -4.26 1.04
CA ALA A 18 -11.54 -4.94 0.07
C ALA A 18 -10.16 -4.28 -0.04
N PHE A 19 -10.10 -2.95 -0.13
CA PHE A 19 -8.85 -2.19 -0.14
C PHE A 19 -8.02 -2.45 1.11
N VAL A 20 -8.62 -2.31 2.30
CA VAL A 20 -7.92 -2.53 3.58
C VAL A 20 -7.43 -3.98 3.68
N CYS A 21 -8.24 -4.95 3.25
CA CYS A 21 -7.87 -6.37 3.23
C CYS A 21 -6.66 -6.62 2.32
N VAL A 22 -6.70 -6.15 1.07
CA VAL A 22 -5.58 -6.31 0.14
C VAL A 22 -4.33 -5.62 0.67
N LEU A 23 -4.46 -4.41 1.21
CA LEU A 23 -3.33 -3.65 1.76
C LEU A 23 -2.66 -4.39 2.92
N LEU A 24 -3.45 -4.91 3.87
CA LEU A 24 -2.95 -5.72 5.00
C LEU A 24 -2.30 -7.02 4.51
N CYS A 25 -2.97 -7.78 3.65
CA CYS A 25 -2.45 -9.05 3.13
C CYS A 25 -1.14 -8.84 2.35
N ALA A 26 -1.07 -7.82 1.51
CA ALA A 26 0.13 -7.50 0.75
C ALA A 26 1.32 -7.14 1.65
N ASN A 27 1.07 -6.44 2.77
CA ASN A 27 2.10 -6.03 3.72
C ASN A 27 2.51 -7.12 4.73
N LEU A 28 1.62 -8.05 5.08
CA LEU A 28 1.90 -9.06 6.10
C LEU A 28 2.32 -10.41 5.50
N ILE A 29 1.75 -10.80 4.35
CA ILE A 29 2.03 -12.10 3.72
C ILE A 29 3.21 -11.99 2.76
N GLY A 30 3.25 -10.91 1.99
CA GLY A 30 4.17 -10.72 0.87
C GLY A 30 5.65 -10.61 1.24
N PRO A 31 6.05 -9.72 2.17
CA PRO A 31 7.46 -9.40 2.38
C PRO A 31 8.27 -10.52 3.02
N ALA A 32 7.61 -11.42 3.76
CA ALA A 32 8.25 -12.57 4.38
C ALA A 32 8.77 -13.60 3.36
N LYS A 33 8.29 -13.53 2.10
CA LYS A 33 8.74 -14.42 1.02
C LYS A 33 9.42 -13.62 -0.08
N ILE A 34 10.72 -13.85 -0.23
CA ILE A 34 11.50 -13.41 -1.38
C ILE A 34 11.28 -14.44 -2.50
N ALA A 35 10.95 -13.96 -3.69
CA ALA A 35 10.86 -14.76 -4.90
C ALA A 35 11.94 -14.32 -5.88
N GLU A 36 12.49 -15.28 -6.62
CA GLU A 36 13.47 -15.03 -7.67
C GLU A 36 12.85 -15.40 -9.01
N VAL A 37 12.95 -14.49 -9.99
CA VAL A 37 12.61 -14.76 -11.38
C VAL A 37 13.74 -14.22 -12.26
N HIS A 38 14.36 -15.11 -13.05
CA HIS A 38 15.46 -14.75 -13.95
C HIS A 38 16.61 -13.97 -13.29
N GLY A 39 16.98 -14.32 -12.05
CA GLY A 39 18.07 -13.64 -11.30
C GLY A 39 17.69 -12.29 -10.71
N ILE A 40 16.40 -11.93 -10.69
CA ILE A 40 15.89 -10.74 -10.02
C ILE A 40 15.10 -11.17 -8.78
N ASP A 41 15.60 -10.77 -7.61
CA ASP A 41 14.93 -10.96 -6.33
C ASP A 41 13.87 -9.88 -6.11
N PHE A 42 12.68 -10.29 -5.70
CA PHE A 42 11.60 -9.38 -5.33
C PHE A 42 10.75 -9.96 -4.20
N GLY A 43 10.11 -9.08 -3.42
CA GLY A 43 9.17 -9.51 -2.40
C GLY A 43 7.89 -10.00 -3.07
N ALA A 44 7.41 -11.19 -2.72
CA ALA A 44 6.22 -11.79 -3.34
C ALA A 44 4.96 -10.91 -3.21
N GLY A 45 4.93 -10.00 -2.23
CA GLY A 45 3.88 -9.00 -2.04
C GLY A 45 3.71 -8.00 -3.18
N VAL A 46 4.79 -7.74 -3.94
CA VAL A 46 4.75 -6.77 -5.05
C VAL A 46 3.73 -7.15 -6.12
N LEU A 47 3.46 -8.45 -6.27
CA LEU A 47 2.47 -8.97 -7.23
C LEU A 47 1.05 -8.49 -6.93
N PHE A 48 0.77 -8.14 -5.67
CA PHE A 48 -0.57 -7.76 -5.20
C PHE A 48 -0.72 -6.25 -5.01
N PHE A 49 0.37 -5.47 -5.00
CA PHE A 49 0.27 -4.01 -4.93
C PHE A 49 -0.52 -3.38 -6.09
N PRO A 50 -0.40 -3.82 -7.36
CA PRO A 50 -1.23 -3.29 -8.45
C PRO A 50 -2.74 -3.40 -8.18
N ILE A 51 -3.16 -4.42 -7.44
CA ILE A 51 -4.58 -4.60 -7.07
C ILE A 51 -5.01 -3.51 -6.07
N SER A 52 -4.15 -3.15 -5.10
CA SER A 52 -4.45 -2.06 -4.16
C SER A 52 -4.58 -0.70 -4.85
N TYR A 53 -3.74 -0.44 -5.87
CA TYR A 53 -3.83 0.77 -6.68
C TYR A 53 -5.09 0.80 -7.55
N LEU A 54 -5.47 -0.32 -8.16
CA LEU A 54 -6.74 -0.44 -8.89
C LEU A 54 -7.94 -0.03 -8.02
N PHE A 55 -7.97 -0.47 -6.75
CA PHE A 55 -9.00 -0.02 -5.81
C PHE A 55 -8.92 1.48 -5.52
N GLY A 56 -7.71 2.04 -5.37
CA GLY A 56 -7.49 3.48 -5.18
C GLY A 56 -8.00 4.32 -6.37
N ASP A 57 -7.77 3.86 -7.59
CA ASP A 57 -8.23 4.51 -8.82
C ASP A 57 -9.77 4.46 -8.91
N ILE A 58 -10.38 3.29 -8.71
CA ILE A 58 -11.85 3.13 -8.69
C ILE A 58 -12.47 4.03 -7.61
N LEU A 59 -11.87 4.09 -6.42
CA LEU A 59 -12.35 4.92 -5.32
C LEU A 59 -12.33 6.41 -5.68
N THR A 60 -11.24 6.85 -6.29
CA THR A 60 -11.04 8.25 -6.65
C THR A 60 -11.97 8.66 -7.80
N GLU A 61 -12.20 7.78 -8.77
CA GLU A 61 -13.05 8.04 -9.94
C GLU A 61 -14.56 7.96 -9.60
N VAL A 62 -14.99 6.93 -8.87
CA VAL A 62 -16.43 6.69 -8.61
C VAL A 62 -16.95 7.48 -7.40
N TYR A 63 -16.15 7.57 -6.32
CA TYR A 63 -16.58 8.11 -5.03
C TYR A 63 -15.97 9.49 -4.73
N GLY A 64 -14.99 9.91 -5.53
CA GLY A 64 -14.34 11.22 -5.44
C GLY A 64 -13.26 11.30 -4.36
N TYR A 65 -12.41 12.33 -4.50
CA TYR A 65 -11.19 12.52 -3.71
C TYR A 65 -11.40 12.54 -2.19
N ALA A 66 -12.46 13.21 -1.71
CA ALA A 66 -12.73 13.33 -0.28
C ALA A 66 -13.03 11.98 0.40
N ARG A 67 -13.67 11.05 -0.32
CA ARG A 67 -14.01 9.71 0.18
C ARG A 67 -12.85 8.74 0.01
N SER A 68 -12.11 8.85 -1.09
CA SER A 68 -10.87 8.10 -1.32
C SER A 68 -9.87 8.31 -0.17
N ARG A 69 -9.69 9.57 0.28
CA ARG A 69 -8.86 9.86 1.47
C ARG A 69 -9.26 9.11 2.72
N ARG A 70 -10.57 8.95 3.00
CA ARG A 70 -11.01 8.20 4.18
C ARG A 70 -10.62 6.72 4.10
N VAL A 71 -10.69 6.13 2.91
CA VAL A 71 -10.28 4.74 2.69
C VAL A 71 -8.76 4.59 2.88
N ILE A 72 -7.98 5.51 2.31
CA ILE A 72 -6.52 5.57 2.50
C ILE A 72 -6.17 5.66 3.99
N TRP A 73 -6.76 6.63 4.71
CA TRP A 73 -6.51 6.79 6.14
C TRP A 73 -6.91 5.54 6.94
N SER A 74 -8.02 4.89 6.57
CA SER A 74 -8.44 3.64 7.21
C SER A 74 -7.41 2.52 7.00
N GLY A 75 -6.88 2.41 5.78
CA GLY A 75 -5.81 1.46 5.45
C GLY A 75 -4.50 1.75 6.19
N LEU A 76 -4.06 3.01 6.25
CA LEU A 76 -2.85 3.41 6.98
C LEU A 76 -2.98 3.14 8.49
N ILE A 77 -4.13 3.46 9.09
CA ILE A 77 -4.40 3.16 10.50
C ILE A 77 -4.38 1.64 10.73
N ALA A 78 -4.99 0.87 9.83
CA ALA A 78 -4.98 -0.59 9.91
C ALA A 78 -3.56 -1.17 9.82
N LEU A 79 -2.69 -0.61 8.96
CA LEU A 79 -1.28 -1.02 8.87
C LEU A 79 -0.51 -0.70 10.15
N VAL A 80 -0.69 0.49 10.72
CA VAL A 80 -0.06 0.86 12.01
C VAL A 80 -0.53 -0.07 13.11
N PHE A 81 -1.83 -0.38 13.17
CA PHE A 81 -2.37 -1.32 14.15
C PHE A 81 -1.81 -2.74 13.97
N ALA A 82 -1.73 -3.23 12.72
CA ALA A 82 -1.14 -4.53 12.41
C ALA A 82 0.35 -4.60 12.77
N SER A 83 1.11 -3.52 12.54
CA SER A 83 2.50 -3.39 12.96
C SER A 83 2.65 -3.45 14.48
N LEU A 84 1.82 -2.70 15.22
CA LEU A 84 1.82 -2.72 16.68
C LEU A 84 1.48 -4.12 17.22
N MET A 85 0.43 -4.73 16.68
CA MET A 85 0.01 -6.08 17.05
C MET A 85 1.14 -7.09 16.79
N SER A 86 1.75 -7.04 15.60
CA SER A 86 2.89 -7.91 15.26
C SER A 86 4.05 -7.73 16.24
N ALA A 87 4.46 -6.48 16.51
CA ALA A 87 5.54 -6.18 17.45
C ALA A 87 5.25 -6.70 18.87
N VAL A 88 4.02 -6.54 19.37
CA VAL A 88 3.62 -7.03 20.68
C VAL A 88 3.63 -8.56 20.73
N VAL A 89 3.03 -9.23 19.73
CA VAL A 89 2.89 -10.69 19.72
C VAL A 89 4.25 -11.38 19.57
N VAL A 90 5.12 -10.87 18.69
CA VAL A 90 6.50 -11.37 18.50
C VAL A 90 7.31 -11.22 19.79
N ALA A 91 7.15 -10.11 20.52
CA ALA A 91 7.92 -9.84 21.74
C ALA A 91 7.46 -10.65 22.98
N LEU A 92 6.29 -11.30 22.94
CA LEU A 92 5.84 -12.13 24.05
C LEU A 92 6.69 -13.39 24.18
N PRO A 93 7.01 -13.82 25.42
CA PRO A 93 7.77 -15.03 25.63
C PRO A 93 7.00 -16.25 25.11
N PRO A 94 7.65 -17.16 24.37
CA PRO A 94 7.01 -18.37 23.89
C PRO A 94 6.61 -19.27 25.04
N ALA A 95 5.45 -19.93 24.93
CA ALA A 95 5.02 -20.93 25.90
C ALA A 95 5.95 -22.16 25.87
N HIS A 96 5.98 -22.94 26.96
CA HIS A 96 6.87 -24.12 27.09
C HIS A 96 6.76 -25.16 25.96
N GLY A 97 5.63 -25.24 25.24
CA GLY A 97 5.41 -26.13 24.10
C GLY A 97 5.46 -25.45 22.73
N TRP A 98 5.89 -24.19 22.65
CA TRP A 98 5.99 -23.45 21.40
C TRP A 98 7.39 -23.59 20.80
N HIS A 99 7.48 -24.20 19.61
CA HIS A 99 8.75 -24.53 18.97
C HIS A 99 9.10 -23.62 17.78
N ASP A 100 8.14 -22.90 17.23
CA ASP A 100 8.27 -22.15 15.97
C ASP A 100 8.60 -20.65 16.16
N GLN A 101 9.14 -20.27 17.33
CA GLN A 101 9.40 -18.85 17.64
C GLN A 101 10.33 -18.19 16.61
N ALA A 102 11.40 -18.86 16.21
CA ALA A 102 12.35 -18.32 15.24
C ALA A 102 11.71 -18.10 13.85
N ALA A 103 10.85 -19.02 13.40
CA ALA A 103 10.11 -18.86 12.15
C ALA A 103 9.09 -17.72 12.25
N TYR A 104 8.41 -17.62 13.39
CA TYR A 104 7.45 -16.54 13.66
C TYR A 104 8.13 -15.16 13.65
N GLU A 105 9.28 -15.02 14.31
CA GLU A 105 10.10 -13.80 14.30
C GLU A 105 10.63 -13.45 12.90
N THR A 106 10.99 -14.45 12.10
CA THR A 106 11.44 -14.23 10.72
C THR A 106 10.33 -13.64 9.85
N VAL A 107 9.10 -14.13 10.00
CA VAL A 107 7.94 -13.69 9.20
C VAL A 107 7.38 -12.36 9.69
N PHE A 108 7.12 -12.23 11.00
CA PHE A 108 6.39 -11.11 11.58
C PHE A 108 7.30 -10.05 12.22
N GLY A 109 8.54 -10.38 12.60
CA GLY A 109 9.47 -9.42 13.19
C GLY A 109 9.84 -8.26 12.25
N GLN A 110 9.73 -8.46 10.92
CA GLN A 110 9.95 -7.40 9.94
C GLN A 110 8.73 -6.51 9.68
N THR A 111 7.53 -6.87 10.17
CA THR A 111 6.30 -6.11 9.91
C THR A 111 6.42 -4.60 10.22
N PRO A 112 7.03 -4.17 11.36
CA PRO A 112 7.17 -2.74 11.63
C PRO A 112 7.99 -2.00 10.57
N ARG A 113 9.05 -2.64 10.08
CA ARG A 113 9.89 -2.08 9.02
C ARG A 113 9.13 -1.96 7.70
N ILE A 114 8.39 -3.00 7.32
CA ILE A 114 7.56 -2.98 6.10
C ILE A 114 6.51 -1.88 6.18
N VAL A 115 5.82 -1.75 7.32
CA VAL A 115 4.80 -0.71 7.48
C VAL A 115 5.40 0.69 7.38
N ILE A 116 6.59 0.93 7.96
CA ILE A 116 7.32 2.19 7.79
C ILE A 116 7.65 2.42 6.31
N ALA A 117 8.12 1.38 5.60
CA ALA A 117 8.42 1.47 4.18
C ALA A 117 7.17 1.83 3.36
N SER A 118 6.04 1.15 3.58
CA SER A 118 4.78 1.42 2.87
C SER A 118 4.21 2.79 3.18
N ILE A 119 4.24 3.25 4.43
CA ILE A 119 3.77 4.60 4.76
C ILE A 119 4.63 5.66 4.05
N THR A 120 5.95 5.50 4.10
CA THR A 120 6.89 6.47 3.50
C THR A 120 6.79 6.48 1.98
N ALA A 121 6.73 5.30 1.36
CA ALA A 121 6.54 5.12 -0.08
C ALA A 121 5.22 5.73 -0.54
N PHE A 122 4.13 5.44 0.18
CA PHE A 122 2.80 5.94 -0.14
C PHE A 122 2.76 7.48 -0.14
N PHE A 123 3.36 8.13 0.86
CA PHE A 123 3.43 9.60 0.89
C PHE A 123 4.25 10.18 -0.26
N ALA A 124 5.39 9.56 -0.60
CA ALA A 124 6.22 10.00 -1.72
C ALA A 124 5.50 9.80 -3.06
N GLY A 125 4.88 8.64 -3.27
CA GLY A 125 4.10 8.30 -4.46
C GLY A 125 2.89 9.21 -4.64
N GLU A 126 2.11 9.45 -3.58
CA GLU A 126 0.93 10.32 -3.62
C GLU A 126 1.31 11.78 -3.90
N PHE A 127 2.45 12.25 -3.38
CA PHE A 127 2.98 13.58 -3.68
C PHE A 127 3.32 13.72 -5.17
N VAL A 128 4.05 12.75 -5.73
CA VAL A 128 4.41 12.75 -7.16
C VAL A 128 3.17 12.62 -8.04
N ASN A 129 2.25 11.70 -7.70
CA ASN A 129 0.98 11.52 -8.40
C ASN A 129 0.20 12.84 -8.49
N SER A 130 -0.02 13.49 -7.33
CA SER A 130 -0.72 14.77 -7.26
C SER A 130 -0.02 15.88 -8.05
N PHE A 131 1.32 15.94 -7.99
CA PHE A 131 2.12 16.91 -8.72
C PHE A 131 2.03 16.72 -10.23
N VAL A 132 2.19 15.49 -10.72
CA VAL A 132 2.10 15.15 -12.15
C VAL A 132 0.70 15.43 -12.67
N LEU A 133 -0.34 15.06 -11.92
CA LEU A 133 -1.73 15.34 -12.28
C LEU A 133 -1.97 16.85 -12.42
N ALA A 134 -1.49 17.66 -11.47
CA ALA A 134 -1.60 19.13 -11.53
C ALA A 134 -0.86 19.72 -12.74
N LYS A 135 0.37 19.26 -13.01
CA LYS A 135 1.16 19.69 -14.17
C LYS A 135 0.49 19.31 -15.49
N MET A 136 0.05 18.07 -15.64
CA MET A 136 -0.61 17.64 -16.87
C MET A 136 -1.95 18.32 -17.08
N LYS A 137 -2.69 18.68 -16.02
CA LYS A 137 -3.93 19.49 -16.14
C LYS A 137 -3.67 20.86 -16.76
N LEU A 138 -2.55 21.51 -16.40
CA LEU A 138 -2.13 22.77 -17.01
C LEU A 138 -1.73 22.57 -18.48
N LEU A 139 -0.95 21.53 -18.77
CA LEU A 139 -0.45 21.22 -20.12
C LEU A 139 -1.56 20.83 -21.11
N THR A 140 -2.59 20.14 -20.64
CA THR A 140 -3.72 19.67 -21.47
C THR A 140 -4.89 20.66 -21.53
N ALA A 141 -4.75 21.85 -20.93
CA ALA A 141 -5.84 22.83 -20.79
C ALA A 141 -7.14 22.22 -20.23
N GLY A 142 -7.02 21.22 -19.35
CA GLY A 142 -8.14 20.50 -18.77
C GLY A 142 -8.74 19.38 -19.65
N GLN A 143 -8.27 19.18 -20.88
CA GLN A 143 -8.73 18.11 -21.78
C GLN A 143 -8.07 16.76 -21.43
N HIS A 144 -8.67 15.64 -21.83
CA HIS A 144 -8.13 14.28 -21.64
C HIS A 144 -7.87 13.90 -20.16
N LEU A 145 -8.94 13.69 -19.39
CA LEU A 145 -8.86 13.23 -17.98
C LEU A 145 -8.12 11.88 -17.84
N TRP A 146 -8.44 10.92 -18.71
CA TRP A 146 -7.88 9.57 -18.66
C TRP A 146 -6.35 9.54 -18.70
N THR A 147 -5.74 10.25 -19.65
CA THR A 147 -4.29 10.27 -19.84
C THR A 147 -3.56 10.85 -18.64
N ARG A 148 -4.20 11.77 -17.91
CA ARG A 148 -3.64 12.38 -16.70
C ARG A 148 -3.69 11.43 -15.52
N THR A 149 -4.81 10.76 -15.31
CA THR A 149 -4.97 9.78 -14.23
C THR A 149 -3.99 8.62 -14.41
N VAL A 150 -3.96 8.01 -15.60
CA VAL A 150 -3.04 6.89 -15.86
C VAL A 150 -1.58 7.33 -15.78
N GLY A 151 -1.24 8.47 -16.38
CA GLY A 151 0.13 8.98 -16.37
C GLY A 151 0.61 9.34 -14.96
N SER A 152 -0.25 9.96 -14.13
CA SER A 152 0.10 10.32 -12.77
C SER A 152 0.19 9.11 -11.84
N THR A 153 -0.69 8.11 -12.01
CA THR A 153 -0.61 6.83 -11.28
C THR A 153 0.68 6.09 -11.62
N LEU A 154 1.06 5.98 -12.89
CA LEU A 154 2.33 5.35 -13.29
C LEU A 154 3.56 6.02 -12.66
N CYS A 155 3.59 7.36 -12.63
CA CYS A 155 4.67 8.09 -11.97
C CYS A 155 4.66 7.91 -10.45
N GLY A 156 3.46 7.91 -9.84
CA GLY A 156 3.28 7.69 -8.41
C GLY A 156 3.72 6.29 -7.97
N GLU A 157 3.28 5.24 -8.68
CA GLU A 157 3.66 3.85 -8.43
C GLU A 157 5.16 3.61 -8.64
N GLY A 158 5.73 4.23 -9.67
CA GLY A 158 7.17 4.16 -9.92
C GLY A 158 7.97 4.70 -8.72
N VAL A 159 7.57 5.85 -8.18
CA VAL A 159 8.21 6.44 -7.00
C VAL A 159 7.94 5.64 -5.74
N ASP A 160 6.71 5.18 -5.54
CA ASP A 160 6.34 4.32 -4.40
C ASP A 160 7.24 3.08 -4.36
N THR A 161 7.35 2.37 -5.49
CA THR A 161 8.20 1.18 -5.62
C THR A 161 9.67 1.50 -5.36
N LEU A 162 10.18 2.59 -5.95
CA LEU A 162 11.57 3.02 -5.78
C LEU A 162 11.92 3.41 -4.33
N VAL A 163 10.95 3.89 -3.56
CA VAL A 163 11.12 4.23 -2.13
C VAL A 163 10.91 3.00 -1.25
N PHE A 164 9.91 2.17 -1.57
CA PHE A 164 9.52 1.01 -0.77
C PHE A 164 10.65 0.00 -0.66
N TYR A 165 11.24 -0.44 -1.78
CA TYR A 165 12.25 -1.51 -1.78
C TYR A 165 13.49 -1.17 -0.92
N PRO A 166 14.12 0.01 -1.07
CA PRO A 166 15.22 0.40 -0.20
C PRO A 166 14.81 0.46 1.28
N VAL A 167 13.70 1.09 1.62
CA VAL A 167 13.31 1.22 3.04
C VAL A 167 12.94 -0.16 3.63
N ALA A 168 12.26 -1.01 2.86
CA ALA A 168 11.82 -2.34 3.29
C ALA A 168 12.98 -3.34 3.42
N PHE A 169 13.99 -3.30 2.54
CA PHE A 169 14.94 -4.41 2.42
C PHE A 169 16.43 -4.04 2.45
N LEU A 170 16.81 -2.76 2.37
CA LEU A 170 18.21 -2.34 2.44
C LEU A 170 18.88 -2.80 3.76
N GLY A 171 19.95 -3.57 3.67
CA GLY A 171 20.64 -4.15 4.83
C GLY A 171 19.96 -5.37 5.47
N VAL A 172 18.85 -5.86 4.91
CA VAL A 172 18.27 -7.19 5.22
C VAL A 172 18.56 -8.16 4.07
N TRP A 173 18.46 -7.69 2.83
CA TRP A 173 18.94 -8.44 1.68
C TRP A 173 20.43 -8.12 1.48
N ASN A 174 21.28 -9.11 1.71
CA ASN A 174 22.64 -9.05 1.22
C ASN A 174 22.57 -9.29 -0.28
N HIS A 175 22.91 -8.27 -1.07
CA HIS A 175 23.18 -8.46 -2.49
C HIS A 175 24.41 -9.36 -2.59
N HIS A 176 24.19 -10.67 -2.77
CA HIS A 176 25.24 -11.55 -3.24
C HIS A 176 25.52 -11.20 -4.70
N LEU A 177 26.38 -10.20 -4.90
CA LEU A 177 27.15 -10.03 -6.14
C LEU A 177 28.25 -11.09 -6.17
#